data_AF-A0A932TII4-F1
#
_entry.id   AF-A0A932TII4-F1
#
_cell.length_a   1.000
_cell.length_b   1.000
_cell.length_c   1.000
_cell.angle_alpha   90.00
_cell.angle_beta   90.00
_cell.angle_gamma   90.00
#
_symmetry.space_group_name_H-M   'P 1'
#
loop_
_entity.id
_entity.type
_entity.pdbx_description
1 polymer ?
#
loop_
_entity_poly.entity_id
_entity_poly.type
_entity_poly.pdbx_seq_one_letter_code
_entity_poly.pdbx_strand_id
1 'polypeptide(L)' 'VLGVNRDAVLERFLTQMPVRFTVSDAPAVLMAALIDLDPRSGRALAIQRLQEPESAREA' A
#
# COMPACT_ATOMS: atom_id res chain seq x y z
N VAL A 1 -0.73 3.92 -9.70
CA VAL A 1 -2.08 3.59 -9.21
C VAL A 1 -2.04 2.19 -8.60
N LEU A 2 -2.38 2.04 -7.31
CA LEU A 2 -2.32 0.75 -6.61
C LEU A 2 -0.96 0.01 -6.79
N GLY A 3 0.15 0.73 -6.68
CA GLY A 3 1.50 0.17 -6.85
C GLY A 3 1.95 -0.05 -8.31
N VAL A 4 1.11 0.23 -9.30
CA VAL A 4 1.45 0.18 -10.74
C VAL A 4 1.84 1.57 -11.25
N ASN A 5 2.72 1.65 -12.24
CA ASN A 5 3.04 2.90 -12.93
C ASN A 5 1.74 3.58 -13.43
N ARG A 6 1.59 4.87 -13.11
CA ARG A 6 0.36 5.63 -13.40
C ARG A 6 0.10 5.77 -14.90
N ASP A 7 1.14 5.93 -15.71
CA ASP A 7 0.98 6.27 -17.13
C ASP A 7 0.40 5.09 -17.92
N ALA A 8 0.90 3.88 -17.66
CA ALA A 8 0.36 2.64 -18.25
C ALA A 8 -1.11 2.40 -17.90
N VAL A 9 -1.52 2.78 -16.69
CA VAL A 9 -2.92 2.68 -16.26
C VAL A 9 -3.78 3.72 -16.98
N LEU A 10 -3.33 4.97 -17.07
CA LEU A 10 -4.05 6.03 -17.80
C LEU A 10 -4.19 5.70 -19.29
N GLU A 11 -3.15 5.20 -19.93
CA GLU A 11 -3.18 4.77 -21.33
C GLU A 11 -4.26 3.72 -21.56
N ARG A 12 -4.30 2.68 -20.73
CA ARG A 12 -5.34 1.64 -20.82
C ARG A 12 -6.76 2.21 -20.64
N PHE A 13 -6.96 3.12 -19.68
CA PHE A 13 -8.29 3.70 -19.43
C PHE A 13 -8.77 4.61 -20.56
N LEU A 14 -7.87 5.40 -21.14
CA LEU A 14 -8.21 6.33 -22.22
C LEU A 14 -8.40 5.61 -23.56
N THR A 15 -7.53 4.64 -23.86
CA THR A 15 -7.50 3.97 -25.17
C THR A 15 -8.31 2.69 -25.22
N GLN A 16 -8.61 2.10 -24.06
CA GLN A 16 -9.22 0.76 -23.92
C GLN A 16 -8.41 -0.37 -24.56
N MET A 17 -7.15 -0.12 -24.94
CA MET A 17 -6.26 -1.13 -25.51
C MET A 17 -5.49 -1.90 -24.42
N PRO A 18 -5.04 -3.14 -24.69
CA PRO A 18 -4.17 -3.86 -23.76
C PRO A 18 -2.84 -3.14 -23.54
N VAL A 19 -2.46 -2.92 -22.29
CA VAL A 19 -1.18 -2.32 -21.90
C VAL A 19 -0.52 -3.18 -20.82
N ARG A 20 0.82 -3.27 -20.83
CA ARG A 20 1.58 -3.98 -19.79
C ARG A 20 1.60 -3.15 -18.51
N PHE A 21 1.19 -3.74 -17.39
CA PHE A 21 1.37 -3.14 -16.08
C PHE A 21 2.76 -3.44 -15.53
N THR A 22 3.43 -2.39 -15.05
CA THR A 22 4.74 -2.42 -14.40
C THR A 22 4.62 -1.88 -12.99
N VAL A 23 5.40 -2.43 -12.06
CA VAL A 23 5.47 -1.91 -10.68
C VAL A 23 5.98 -0.46 -10.72
N SER A 24 5.44 0.38 -9.85
CA SER A 24 5.85 1.77 -9.72
C SER A 24 7.20 1.87 -8.99
N ASP A 25 8.09 2.71 -9.49
CA ASP A 25 9.36 3.06 -8.82
C ASP A 25 9.18 4.15 -7.74
N ALA A 26 7.93 4.39 -7.32
CA ALA A 26 7.66 5.37 -6.28
C ALA A 26 8.03 4.77 -4.91
N PRO A 27 8.47 5.59 -3.94
CA PRO A 27 8.78 5.10 -2.60
C PRO A 27 7.63 4.28 -2.02
N ALA A 28 7.97 3.16 -1.38
CA ALA A 28 6.97 2.30 -0.77
C ALA A 28 6.32 3.00 0.44
N VAL A 29 5.12 2.55 0.81
CA VAL A 29 4.47 2.94 2.06
C VAL A 29 3.95 1.67 2.73
N LEU A 30 4.39 1.42 3.96
CA LEU A 30 3.86 0.36 4.80
C LEU A 30 2.52 0.81 5.40
N MET A 31 1.49 0.01 5.19
CA MET A 31 0.16 0.22 5.75
C MET A 31 -0.17 -0.97 6.65
N ALA A 32 -0.52 -0.72 7.91
CA ALA A 32 -0.86 -1.78 8.87
C ALA A 32 -1.94 -1.35 9.87
N ALA A 33 -2.52 -2.34 10.55
CA ALA A 33 -3.39 -2.15 11.71
C ALA A 33 -2.77 -2.88 12.91
N LEU A 34 -2.42 -2.13 13.94
CA LEU A 34 -2.01 -2.66 15.24
C LEU A 34 -3.27 -2.87 16.09
N ILE A 35 -3.50 -4.09 16.57
CA ILE A 35 -4.70 -4.43 17.34
C ILE A 35 -4.25 -5.01 18.67
N ASP A 36 -4.68 -4.38 19.75
CA ASP A 36 -4.45 -4.88 21.11
C ASP A 36 -5.57 -5.86 21.47
N LEU A 37 -5.22 -7.04 21.98
CA LEU A 37 -6.16 -8.08 22.34
C LEU A 37 -6.08 -8.40 23.84
N ASP A 38 -7.23 -8.66 24.46
CA ASP A 38 -7.27 -9.30 25.78
C ASP A 38 -6.92 -10.80 25.61
N PRO A 39 -5.82 -11.29 26.20
CA PRO A 39 -5.38 -12.67 26.03
C PRO A 39 -6.36 -13.70 26.60
N ARG A 40 -7.28 -13.32 27.50
CA ARG A 40 -8.23 -14.25 28.13
C ARG A 40 -9.51 -14.39 27.34
N SER A 41 -10.07 -13.28 26.85
CA SER A 41 -11.34 -13.29 26.11
C SER A 41 -11.18 -13.28 24.59
N GLY A 42 -9.98 -12.96 24.08
CA GLY A 42 -9.72 -12.77 22.65
C GLY A 42 -10.36 -11.50 22.07
N ARG A 43 -10.94 -10.64 22.91
CA ARG A 43 -11.57 -9.40 22.46
C ARG A 43 -10.52 -8.34 22.12
N ALA A 44 -10.78 -7.57 21.07
CA ALA A 44 -10.00 -6.38 20.76
C ALA A 44 -10.26 -5.29 21.79
N LEU A 45 -9.17 -4.74 22.33
CA LEU A 45 -9.16 -3.64 23.30
C LEU A 45 -8.95 -2.30 22.59
N ALA A 46 -8.12 -2.29 21.54
CA ALA A 46 -7.82 -1.11 20.75
C ALA A 46 -7.42 -1.48 19.32
N ILE A 47 -7.55 -0.52 18.41
CA ILE A 47 -7.01 -0.60 17.05
C ILE A 47 -6.35 0.73 16.70
N GLN A 48 -5.12 0.65 16.21
CA GLN A 48 -4.35 1.78 15.71
C GLN A 48 -3.95 1.54 14.25
N ARG A 49 -4.20 2.52 13.40
CA ARG A 49 -3.71 2.53 12.02
C ARG A 49 -2.26 2.99 11.99
N LEU A 50 -1.41 2.25 11.29
CA LEU A 50 -0.01 2.59 11.02
C LEU A 50 0.15 2.87 9.53
N GLN A 51 0.89 3.93 9.21
CA GLN A 51 1.23 4.33 7.85
C GLN A 51 2.65 4.90 7.86
N GLU A 52 3.60 4.11 7.41
CA GLU A 52 5.02 4.45 7.42
C GLU A 52 5.54 4.56 5.98
N PRO A 53 5.91 5.76 5.51
CA PRO A 53 6.60 5.89 4.23
C PRO A 53 7.98 5.23 4.31
N GLU A 54 8.45 4.69 3.20
CA GLU A 54 9.82 4.20 3.07
C GLU A 54 10.80 5.31 3.46
N SER A 55 11.47 5.15 4.59
CA SER A 55 12.58 6.01 4.97
C SER A 55 13.72 5.74 4.00
N ALA A 56 14.32 6.81 3.44
CA ALA A 56 15.59 6.68 2.74
C ALA A 56 16.57 5.98 3.69
N ARG A 57 16.97 4.76 3.37
CA ARG A 57 18.17 4.20 4.00
C ARG A 57 19.32 5.12 3.58
N GLU A 58 19.85 5.89 4.52
CA GLU A 58 21.22 6.37 4.40
C GLU A 58 22.09 5.12 4.22
N ALA A 59 22.69 5.01 3.04
CA ALA A 59 23.69 4.01 2.72
C ALA A 59 25.04 4.36 3.38
#